data_AF-A0A923VCV9-F1
#
_entry.id   AF-A0A923VCV9-F1
#
_cell.length_a   1.000
_cell.length_b   1.000
_cell.length_c   1.000
_cell.angle_alpha   90.00
_cell.angle_beta   90.00
_cell.angle_gamma   90.00
#
_symmetry.space_group_name_H-M   'P 1'
#
loop_
_entity.id
_entity.type
_entity.pdbx_description
1 polymer ?
#
loop_
_entity_poly.entity_id
_entity_poly.type
_entity_poly.pdbx_seq_one_letter_code
_entity_poly.pdbx_strand_id
1 'polypeptide(L)'
;MKDMASMQSGMGAFYGSMPDEVTLTVNGNHPIYKNILGEAVKERQEKLVHNLADLALLSQGLLKGNTLTNFINRSVDLLSAN
;
A
#
# COMPACT_ATOMS: atom_id res chain seq x y z
N MET A 1 21.08 -4.00 0.16
CA MET A 1 21.56 -5.39 0.41
C MET A 1 21.29 -6.32 -0.79
N LYS A 2 20.14 -6.20 -1.47
CA LYS A 2 19.81 -6.93 -2.71
C LYS A 2 20.80 -6.68 -3.87
N ASP A 3 21.29 -5.44 -4.00
CA ASP A 3 22.25 -5.07 -5.05
C ASP A 3 23.67 -5.66 -4.85
N MET A 4 24.02 -6.06 -3.63
CA MET A 4 25.30 -6.76 -3.35
C MET A 4 25.18 -8.28 -3.48
N ALA A 5 23.98 -8.84 -3.31
CA ALA A 5 23.73 -10.27 -3.46
C ALA A 5 23.75 -10.74 -4.92
N SER A 6 23.50 -9.85 -5.89
CA SER A 6 23.55 -10.19 -7.32
C SER A 6 24.96 -10.45 -7.86
N MET A 7 26.01 -10.07 -7.12
CA MET A 7 27.42 -10.19 -7.55
C MET A 7 28.15 -11.44 -7.00
N GLN A 8 27.55 -12.19 -6.07
CA GLN A 8 28.19 -13.35 -5.42
C GLN A 8 27.46 -14.66 -5.80
N SER A 9 28.11 -15.51 -6.59
CA SER A 9 27.55 -16.77 -7.08
C SER A 9 27.32 -17.79 -5.95
N GLY A 10 26.27 -18.61 -6.08
CA GLY A 10 25.94 -19.71 -5.16
C GLY A 10 25.09 -19.32 -3.94
N MET A 11 25.45 -18.25 -3.22
CA MET A 11 24.74 -17.80 -2.00
C MET A 11 23.90 -16.52 -2.21
N GLY A 12 24.21 -15.72 -3.24
CA GLY A 12 23.48 -14.51 -3.59
C GLY A 12 22.10 -14.75 -4.22
N ALA A 13 21.91 -15.89 -4.89
CA ALA A 13 20.63 -16.30 -5.47
C ALA A 13 19.55 -16.53 -4.40
N PHE A 14 19.95 -16.91 -3.18
CA PHE A 14 19.04 -17.13 -2.05
C PHE A 14 18.57 -15.80 -1.41
N TYR A 15 19.42 -14.76 -1.44
CA TYR A 15 19.06 -13.43 -0.93
C TYR A 15 18.26 -12.60 -1.95
N GLY A 16 18.41 -12.89 -3.26
CA GLY A 16 17.65 -12.23 -4.33
C GLY A 16 16.18 -12.65 -4.40
N SER A 17 15.84 -13.84 -3.91
CA SER A 17 14.48 -14.38 -3.82
C SER A 17 13.79 -14.13 -2.47
N MET A 18 14.44 -13.43 -1.54
CA MET A 18 13.83 -13.08 -0.27
C MET A 18 12.71 -12.04 -0.53
N PRO A 19 11.45 -12.34 -0.18
CA PRO A 19 10.34 -11.43 -0.39
C PRO A 19 10.53 -10.17 0.45
N ASP A 20 10.07 -9.03 -0.09
CA ASP A 20 10.11 -7.78 0.65
C ASP A 20 9.08 -7.84 1.80
N GLU A 21 9.55 -7.86 3.04
CA GLU A 21 8.69 -7.81 4.22
C GLU A 21 8.39 -6.34 4.58
N VAL A 22 7.10 -6.03 4.71
CA VAL A 22 6.62 -4.72 5.16
C VAL A 22 5.83 -4.88 6.45
N THR A 23 6.12 -4.04 7.44
CA THR A 23 5.32 -3.95 8.67
C THR A 23 4.26 -2.87 8.49
N LEU A 24 2.98 -3.25 8.50
CA LEU A 24 1.88 -2.31 8.46
C LEU A 24 1.38 -2.02 9.88
N THR A 25 1.58 -0.80 10.36
CA THR A 25 1.06 -0.33 11.65
C THR A 25 -0.19 0.50 11.46
N VAL A 26 -1.21 0.26 12.28
CA VAL A 26 -2.53 0.92 12.18
C VAL A 26 -2.78 1.76 13.44
N ASN A 27 -3.12 3.04 13.27
CA ASN A 27 -3.46 3.92 14.39
C ASN A 27 -4.98 3.87 14.68
N GLY A 28 -5.42 2.95 15.53
CA GLY A 28 -6.85 2.78 15.85
C GLY A 28 -7.56 4.00 16.44
N ASN A 29 -6.84 5.02 16.92
CA ASN A 29 -7.42 6.23 17.51
C ASN A 29 -7.81 7.29 16.47
N HIS A 30 -7.45 7.11 15.19
CA HIS A 30 -7.75 8.10 14.16
C HIS A 30 -9.25 8.11 13.80
N PRO A 31 -9.92 9.27 13.70
CA PRO A 31 -11.38 9.34 13.48
C PRO A 31 -11.83 8.73 12.15
N ILE A 32 -10.93 8.59 11.18
CA ILE A 32 -11.23 7.98 9.87
C ILE A 32 -11.80 6.56 9.98
N TYR A 33 -11.40 5.79 11.00
CA TYR A 33 -11.91 4.43 11.18
C TYR A 33 -13.39 4.42 11.52
N LYS A 34 -13.91 5.44 12.22
CA LYS A 34 -15.35 5.57 12.47
C LYS A 34 -16.12 5.76 11.16
N ASN A 35 -15.57 6.55 10.24
CA ASN A 35 -16.19 6.79 8.93
C ASN A 35 -16.15 5.52 8.07
N ILE A 36 -15.03 4.79 8.08
CA ILE A 36 -14.87 3.53 7.33
C ILE A 36 -15.79 2.44 7.88
N LEU A 37 -15.90 2.32 9.21
CA LEU A 37 -16.77 1.35 9.85
C LEU A 37 -18.26 1.70 9.70
N GLY A 38 -18.58 2.99 9.54
CA GLY A 38 -19.93 3.48 9.27
C GLY A 38 -20.36 3.41 7.80
N GLU A 39 -19.47 3.03 6.89
CA GLU A 39 -19.80 2.90 5.47
C GLU A 39 -20.68 1.66 5.23
N ALA A 40 -21.86 1.86 4.66
CA ALA A 40 -22.84 0.80 4.42
C ALA A 40 -22.50 -0.02 3.17
N VAL A 41 -21.84 0.61 2.18
CA VAL A 41 -21.48 -0.04 0.92
C VAL A 41 -20.12 -0.72 1.06
N LYS A 42 -20.12 -2.05 1.14
CA LYS A 42 -18.89 -2.86 1.32
C LYS A 42 -17.82 -2.54 0.27
N GLU A 43 -18.20 -2.35 -0.98
CA GLU A 43 -17.28 -2.01 -2.07
C GLU A 43 -16.60 -0.66 -1.85
N ARG A 44 -17.34 0.32 -1.32
CA ARG A 44 -16.80 1.65 -0.98
C ARG A 44 -15.88 1.58 0.23
N GLN A 45 -16.25 0.79 1.22
CA GLN A 45 -15.42 0.51 2.40
C GLN A 45 -14.08 -0.11 1.99
N GLU A 46 -14.10 -1.13 1.12
CA GLU A 46 -12.88 -1.77 0.60
C GLU A 46 -12.01 -0.79 -0.18
N LYS A 47 -12.59 0.03 -1.06
CA LYS A 47 -11.87 1.09 -1.78
C LYS A 47 -11.19 2.08 -0.82
N LEU A 48 -11.87 2.52 0.24
CA LEU A 48 -11.31 3.43 1.25
C LEU A 48 -10.11 2.80 1.98
N VAL A 49 -10.23 1.55 2.41
CA VAL A 49 -9.15 0.83 3.09
C VAL A 49 -7.93 0.65 2.17
N HIS A 50 -8.16 0.24 0.92
CA HIS A 50 -7.08 0.09 -0.07
C HIS A 50 -6.38 1.44 -0.34
N ASN A 51 -7.15 2.53 -0.35
CA ASN A 51 -6.60 3.86 -0.53
C ASN A 51 -5.70 4.28 0.64
N LEU A 52 -6.05 3.92 1.88
CA LEU A 52 -5.21 4.18 3.05
C LEU A 52 -3.91 3.37 3.05
N ALA A 53 -3.96 2.12 2.61
CA ALA A 53 -2.76 1.30 2.44
C ALA A 53 -1.81 1.90 1.40
N ASP A 54 -2.34 2.30 0.24
CA ASP A 54 -1.55 2.94 -0.81
C ASP A 54 -1.02 4.31 -0.39
N LEU A 55 -1.78 5.08 0.42
CA LEU A 55 -1.29 6.32 1.01
C LEU A 55 -0.09 6.06 1.95
N ALA A 56 -0.12 4.97 2.73
CA ALA A 56 1.01 4.58 3.57
C ALA A 56 2.24 4.22 2.70
N LEU A 57 2.06 3.43 1.64
CA LEU A 57 3.13 3.12 0.69
C LEU A 57 3.68 4.36 -0.01
N LEU A 58 2.81 5.31 -0.38
CA LEU A 58 3.20 6.59 -0.99
C LEU A 58 4.03 7.43 -0.02
N SER A 59 3.64 7.48 1.26
CA SER A 59 4.37 8.23 2.30
C SER A 59 5.81 7.73 2.50
N GLN A 60 6.05 6.44 2.24
CA GLN A 60 7.37 5.81 2.30
C GLN A 60 8.10 5.84 0.94
N GLY A 61 7.52 6.45 -0.09
CA GLY A 61 8.09 6.48 -1.44
C GLY A 61 8.13 5.10 -2.12
N LEU A 62 7.31 4.15 -1.67
CA LEU A 62 7.24 2.77 -2.19
C LEU A 62 6.20 2.62 -3.30
N LEU A 63 5.21 3.53 -3.38
CA LEU A 63 4.16 3.49 -4.40
C LEU A 63 4.64 4.14 -5.72
N LYS A 64 4.78 3.35 -6.79
CA LYS A 64 5.35 3.81 -8.08
C LYS A 64 4.71 3.14 -9.30
N GLY A 65 4.88 3.77 -10.46
CA GLY A 65 4.44 3.23 -11.75
C GLY A 65 2.93 3.02 -11.80
N ASN A 66 2.50 1.85 -12.30
CA ASN A 66 1.08 1.55 -12.47
C ASN A 66 0.29 1.58 -11.14
N THR A 67 0.91 1.19 -10.03
CA THR A 67 0.26 1.22 -8.71
C THR A 67 -0.05 2.65 -8.25
N LEU A 68 0.85 3.61 -8.52
CA LEU A 68 0.62 5.02 -8.25
C LEU A 68 -0.52 5.58 -9.11
N THR A 69 -0.55 5.26 -10.40
CA THR A 69 -1.64 5.67 -11.29
C THR A 69 -2.99 5.14 -10.81
N ASN A 70 -3.05 3.86 -10.41
CA ASN A 70 -4.27 3.25 -9.90
C ASN A 70 -4.74 3.90 -8.59
N PHE A 71 -3.81 4.21 -7.68
CA PHE A 71 -4.11 4.95 -6.46
C PHE A 71 -4.70 6.33 -6.74
N ILE A 72 -4.11 7.08 -7.68
CA ILE A 72 -4.61 8.40 -8.07
C ILE A 72 -6.04 8.29 -8.62
N ASN A 73 -6.27 7.36 -9.57
CA ASN A 73 -7.58 7.16 -10.17
C ASN A 73 -8.64 6.80 -9.12
N ARG A 74 -8.32 5.88 -8.20
CA ARG A 74 -9.24 5.50 -7.11
C ARG A 74 -9.47 6.63 -6.11
N SER A 75 -8.45 7.42 -5.81
CA SER A 75 -8.58 8.59 -4.93
C SER A 75 -9.52 9.63 -5.55
N VAL A 76 -9.40 9.90 -6.85
CA VAL A 76 -10.29 10.82 -7.57
C VAL A 76 -11.72 10.28 -7.61
N ASP A 77 -11.92 9.00 -7.94
CA ASP A 77 -13.24 8.34 -7.91
C ASP A 77 -13.93 8.51 -6.55
N LEU A 78 -13.20 8.23 -5.46
CA LEU A 78 -13.69 8.38 -4.08
C LEU A 78 -14.04 9.82 -3.72
N LEU A 79 -13.30 10.81 -4.23
CA LEU A 79 -13.58 12.24 -4.00
C LEU A 79 -14.78 12.72 -4.81
N SER A 80 -14.98 12.20 -6.02
CA SER A 80 -16.11 12.54 -6.89
C SER A 80 -17.42 11.85 -6.52
N ALA A 81 -17.36 10.75 -5.77
CA ALA A 81 -18.52 9.99 -5.30
C ALA A 81 -19.12 10.54 -3.97
N ASN A 82 -18.69 11.72 -3.54
CA ASN A 82 -19.25 12.45 -2.39
C ASN A 82 -20.20 13.55 -2.85
#